data_AF-A0A164TXT5-F1
#
_entry.id   AF-A0A164TXT5-F1
#
_cell.length_a   1.000
_cell.length_b   1.000
_cell.length_c   1.000
_cell.angle_alpha   90.00
_cell.angle_beta   90.00
_cell.angle_gamma   90.00
#
_symmetry.space_group_name_H-M   'P 1'
#
loop_
_entity.id
_entity.type
_entity.pdbx_description
1 polymer ?
#
loop_
_entity_poly.entity_id
_entity_poly.type
_entity_poly.pdbx_seq_one_letter_code
_entity_poly.pdbx_strand_id
1 'polypeptide(L)'
;MPCANREYNADWSSLPTLVLWMIKDKLDIFDNMCLIAVCRNWRYASIDYPRKQVVGDGMPWIMQESDDGNSCSYEFISVTRKKRFTINLPELSNSQVLFSKQGWILM
;
A
#
# COMPACT_ATOMS: atom_id res chain seq x y z
N MET A 1 22.12 -36.04 24.79
CA MET A 1 22.25 -34.56 24.77
C MET A 1 21.25 -34.03 23.75
N PRO A 2 20.24 -33.23 24.13
CA PRO A 2 19.36 -32.61 23.14
C PRO A 2 20.05 -31.37 22.58
N CYS A 3 20.16 -31.29 21.25
CA CYS A 3 20.59 -30.07 20.56
C CYS A 3 19.49 -29.02 20.74
N ALA A 4 19.76 -27.99 21.55
CA ALA A 4 18.87 -26.85 21.67
C ALA A 4 18.86 -26.09 20.34
N ASN A 5 17.73 -26.10 19.64
CA ASN A 5 17.49 -25.20 18.50
C ASN A 5 17.49 -23.77 19.03
N ARG A 6 18.59 -23.05 18.80
CA ARG A 6 18.70 -21.63 19.13
C ARG A 6 17.87 -20.87 18.09
N GLU A 7 16.66 -20.45 18.45
CA GLU A 7 15.86 -19.57 17.61
C GLU A 7 16.61 -18.25 17.42
N TYR A 8 17.23 -18.09 16.25
CA TYR A 8 17.89 -16.86 15.86
C TYR A 8 16.80 -15.87 15.45
N ASN A 9 16.40 -15.02 16.38
CA ASN A 9 15.52 -13.89 16.06
C ASN A 9 16.31 -12.88 15.24
N ALA A 10 16.20 -12.97 13.91
CA ALA A 10 16.76 -11.99 12.99
C ALA A 10 16.05 -10.64 13.20
N ASP A 11 16.85 -9.58 13.40
CA ASP A 11 16.32 -8.23 13.47
C ASP A 11 16.03 -7.69 12.07
N TRP A 12 14.76 -7.72 11.66
CA TRP A 12 14.30 -7.17 10.39
C TRP A 12 14.13 -5.64 10.41
N SER A 13 14.22 -5.01 11.59
CA SER A 13 14.05 -3.56 11.72
C SER A 13 15.24 -2.78 11.17
N SER A 14 16.42 -3.41 11.09
CA SER A 14 17.68 -2.83 10.61
C SER A 14 18.04 -3.25 9.18
N LEU A 15 17.04 -3.69 8.39
CA LEU A 15 17.22 -4.07 6.99
C LEU A 15 17.81 -2.89 6.16
N PRO A 16 18.81 -3.14 5.29
CA PRO A 16 19.32 -2.09 4.41
C PRO A 16 18.23 -1.45 3.56
N THR A 17 18.25 -0.14 3.43
CA THR A 17 17.24 0.65 2.69
C THR A 17 16.98 0.12 1.29
N LEU A 18 18.04 -0.23 0.55
CA LEU A 18 17.91 -0.77 -0.81
C LEU A 18 17.10 -2.08 -0.83
N VAL A 19 17.31 -2.97 0.14
CA VAL A 19 16.58 -4.24 0.23
C VAL A 19 15.11 -3.97 0.57
N LEU A 20 14.84 -3.05 1.49
CA LEU A 20 13.45 -2.65 1.78
C LEU A 20 12.77 -2.06 0.55
N TRP A 21 13.47 -1.29 -0.27
CA TRP A 21 12.95 -0.77 -1.53
C TRP A 21 12.67 -1.88 -2.55
N MET A 22 13.53 -2.90 -2.66
CA MET A 22 13.27 -4.06 -3.50
C MET A 22 12.03 -4.84 -3.04
N ILE A 23 11.76 -4.89 -1.74
CA ILE A 23 10.51 -5.45 -1.20
C ILE A 23 9.33 -4.56 -1.61
N LYS A 24 9.44 -3.25 -1.40
CA LYS A 24 8.42 -2.24 -1.78
C LYS A 24 8.03 -2.35 -3.26
N ASP A 25 8.99 -2.62 -4.14
CA ASP A 25 8.76 -2.80 -5.58
C ASP A 25 7.79 -3.94 -5.92
N LYS A 26 7.69 -4.96 -5.06
CA LYS A 26 6.88 -6.17 -5.29
C LYS A 26 5.51 -6.12 -4.61
N LEU A 27 5.32 -5.18 -3.69
CA LEU A 27 4.07 -5.00 -2.97
C LEU A 27 3.09 -4.16 -3.79
N ASP A 28 1.79 -4.36 -3.56
CA ASP A 28 0.77 -3.45 -4.08
C ASP A 28 0.75 -2.12 -3.29
N ILE A 29 -0.02 -1.13 -3.75
CA ILE A 29 -0.05 0.20 -3.14
C ILE A 29 -0.44 0.16 -1.66
N PHE A 30 -1.38 -0.69 -1.28
CA PHE A 30 -1.88 -0.78 0.10
C PHE A 30 -0.89 -1.46 1.03
N ASP A 31 -0.35 -2.62 0.62
CA ASP A 31 0.68 -3.32 1.37
C ASP A 31 1.94 -2.43 1.50
N ASN A 32 2.27 -1.66 0.45
CA ASN A 32 3.40 -0.74 0.45
C ASN A 32 3.21 0.41 1.46
N MET A 33 1.99 0.95 1.60
CA MET A 33 1.65 1.96 2.60
C MET A 33 1.76 1.41 4.02
N CYS A 34 1.36 0.17 4.26
CA CYS A 34 1.46 -0.47 5.57
C CYS A 34 2.92 -0.55 6.09
N LEU A 35 3.92 -0.60 5.22
CA LEU A 35 5.34 -0.60 5.63
C LEU A 35 5.75 0.65 6.43
N ILE A 36 5.06 1.77 6.23
CA ILE A 36 5.30 3.02 6.96
C ILE A 36 4.93 2.88 8.45
N ALA A 37 4.03 1.93 8.77
CA ALA A 37 3.54 1.69 10.12
C ALA A 37 4.30 0.59 10.87
N VAL A 38 5.28 -0.08 10.26
CA VAL A 38 6.00 -1.22 10.88
C VAL A 38 6.93 -0.77 12.00
N CYS A 39 7.89 0.11 11.67
CA CYS A 39 8.83 0.67 12.64
C CYS A 39 9.42 1.98 12.12
N ARG A 40 10.14 2.70 12.98
CA ARG A 40 10.74 4.01 12.64
C ARG A 40 11.71 3.93 11.45
N ASN A 41 12.53 2.89 11.38
CA ASN A 41 13.48 2.70 10.28
C ASN A 41 12.76 2.48 8.94
N TRP A 42 11.73 1.63 8.93
CA TRP A 42 10.95 1.34 7.73
C TRP A 42 10.13 2.54 7.27
N ARG A 43 9.64 3.34 8.22
CA ARG A 43 9.01 4.63 7.95
C ARG A 43 9.95 5.59 7.23
N TYR A 44 11.16 5.81 7.75
CA TYR A 44 12.12 6.72 7.11
C TYR A 44 12.53 6.24 5.72
N ALA A 45 12.92 4.97 5.60
CA ALA A 45 13.25 4.39 4.31
C ALA A 45 12.08 4.45 3.31
N SER A 46 10.82 4.36 3.78
CA SER A 46 9.65 4.51 2.91
C SER A 46 9.39 5.94 2.47
N ILE A 47 9.75 6.95 3.27
CA ILE A 47 9.64 8.37 2.89
C ILE A 47 10.63 8.70 1.76
N ASP A 48 11.82 8.13 1.83
CA ASP A 48 12.88 8.32 0.82
C ASP A 48 12.72 7.42 -0.42
N TYR A 49 11.70 6.56 -0.43
CA TYR A 49 11.46 5.63 -1.53
C TYR A 49 11.11 6.41 -2.82
N PRO A 50 11.81 6.16 -3.94
CA PRO A 50 11.55 6.85 -5.20
C PRO A 50 10.09 6.67 -5.66
N ARG A 51 9.46 7.77 -6.10
CA ARG A 51 8.11 7.70 -6.67
C ARG A 51 8.13 6.84 -7.94
N LYS A 52 7.65 5.61 -7.83
CA LYS A 52 7.46 4.71 -8.97
C LYS A 52 6.01 4.81 -9.47
N GLN A 53 5.86 4.96 -10.78
CA GLN A 53 4.56 4.98 -11.45
C GLN A 53 3.90 3.60 -11.47
N VAL A 54 4.71 2.54 -11.38
CA VAL A 54 4.28 1.14 -11.43
C VAL A 54 4.80 0.45 -10.18
N VAL A 55 3.88 -0.09 -9.38
CA VAL A 55 4.15 -0.77 -8.11
C VAL A 55 3.45 -2.12 -8.12
N GLY A 56 4.07 -3.16 -7.56
CA GLY A 56 3.49 -4.50 -7.50
C GLY A 56 3.44 -5.21 -8.85
N ASP A 57 2.25 -5.63 -9.26
CA ASP A 57 2.02 -6.31 -10.54
C ASP A 57 1.79 -5.35 -11.72
N GLY A 58 1.82 -4.03 -11.45
CA GLY A 58 1.62 -2.98 -12.43
C GLY A 58 0.18 -2.81 -12.92
N MET A 59 -0.77 -3.52 -12.32
CA MET A 59 -2.19 -3.35 -12.63
C MET A 59 -2.78 -2.24 -11.76
N PRO A 60 -3.61 -1.35 -12.34
CA PRO A 60 -4.24 -0.29 -11.58
C PRO A 60 -5.28 -0.87 -10.61
N TRP A 61 -5.46 -0.17 -9.50
CA TRP A 61 -6.59 -0.40 -8.60
C TRP A 61 -7.80 0.37 -9.11
N ILE A 62 -8.95 -0.29 -9.14
CA ILE A 62 -10.22 0.34 -9.50
C ILE A 62 -10.75 1.02 -8.25
N MET A 63 -11.09 2.30 -8.35
CA MET A 63 -11.78 3.03 -7.30
C MET A 63 -13.24 3.21 -7.68
N GLN A 64 -14.14 2.88 -6.77
CA GLN A 64 -15.59 3.07 -6.93
C GLN A 64 -16.21 3.57 -5.62
N GLU A 65 -17.33 4.28 -5.69
CA GLU A 65 -18.12 4.61 -4.51
C GLU A 65 -18.72 3.31 -3.91
N SER A 66 -18.78 3.20 -2.59
CA SER A 66 -19.39 2.03 -1.95
C SER A 66 -20.92 2.08 -2.00
N ASP A 67 -21.52 0.91 -2.15
CA ASP A 67 -22.98 0.72 -2.18
C ASP A 67 -23.62 0.72 -0.78
N ASP A 68 -22.90 1.19 0.25
CA ASP A 68 -23.37 1.23 1.64
C ASP A 68 -24.22 2.46 1.95
N GLY A 69 -24.52 3.28 0.94
CA GLY A 69 -25.28 4.52 1.07
C GLY A 69 -24.49 5.67 1.70
N ASN A 70 -23.19 5.48 1.97
CA ASN A 70 -22.32 6.53 2.47
C ASN A 70 -21.50 7.13 1.33
N SER A 71 -21.89 8.34 0.89
CA SER A 71 -21.24 9.04 -0.24
C SER A 71 -19.78 9.44 -0.02
N CYS A 72 -19.27 9.20 1.19
CA CYS A 72 -17.86 9.43 1.54
C CYS A 72 -17.04 8.15 1.53
N SER A 73 -17.63 6.98 1.27
CA SER A 73 -16.93 5.70 1.32
C SER A 73 -16.63 5.19 -0.09
N TYR A 74 -15.37 4.78 -0.28
CA TYR A 74 -14.85 4.36 -1.56
C TYR A 74 -14.10 3.06 -1.44
N GLU A 75 -14.19 2.26 -2.49
CA GLU A 75 -13.64 0.93 -2.55
C GLU A 75 -12.57 0.86 -3.61
N PHE A 76 -11.42 0.36 -3.19
CA PHE A 76 -10.28 0.11 -4.03
C PHE A 76 -10.17 -1.38 -4.29
N ILE A 77 -10.33 -1.79 -5.54
CA ILE A 77 -10.39 -3.20 -5.96
C ILE A 77 -9.18 -3.53 -6.82
N SER A 78 -8.45 -4.58 -6.42
CA SER A 78 -7.42 -5.19 -7.26
C SER A 78 -8.00 -6.41 -7.96
N VAL A 79 -8.08 -6.34 -9.29
CA VAL A 79 -8.58 -7.42 -10.14
C VAL A 79 -7.63 -8.62 -10.12
N THR A 80 -6.33 -8.38 -10.13
CA THR A 80 -5.29 -9.42 -10.13
C THR A 80 -5.19 -10.15 -8.80
N ARG A 81 -5.23 -9.42 -7.68
CA ARG A 81 -5.01 -10.00 -6.35
C ARG A 81 -6.30 -10.37 -5.62
N LYS A 82 -7.47 -10.05 -6.20
CA LYS A 82 -8.80 -10.27 -5.60
C LYS A 82 -8.90 -9.65 -4.20
N LYS A 83 -8.27 -8.50 -4.00
CA LYS A 83 -8.30 -7.72 -2.77
C LYS A 83 -9.24 -6.51 -2.94
N ARG A 84 -9.90 -6.12 -1.85
CA ARG A 84 -10.76 -4.94 -1.75
C ARG A 84 -10.42 -4.20 -0.47
N PHE A 85 -10.25 -2.88 -0.57
CA PHE A 85 -10.06 -1.99 0.56
C PHE A 85 -11.12 -0.91 0.54
N THR A 86 -11.73 -0.63 1.68
CA THR A 86 -12.70 0.44 1.82
C THR A 86 -12.05 1.58 2.61
N ILE A 87 -12.13 2.79 2.07
CA ILE A 87 -11.57 4.01 2.66
C ILE A 87 -12.65 5.06 2.70
N ASN A 88 -12.76 5.74 3.84
CA ASN A 88 -13.57 6.94 3.94
C ASN A 88 -12.77 8.15 3.45
N LEU A 89 -13.24 8.80 2.40
CA LEU A 89 -12.66 9.99 1.77
C LEU A 89 -13.70 11.13 1.83
N PRO A 90 -13.88 11.76 3.00
CA PRO A 90 -14.87 12.83 3.17
C PRO A 90 -14.59 14.04 2.27
N GLU A 91 -13.35 14.22 1.81
CA GLU A 91 -12.95 15.26 0.86
C GLU A 91 -13.62 15.11 -0.51
N LEU A 92 -14.06 13.88 -0.86
CA LEU A 92 -14.78 13.60 -2.10
C LEU A 92 -16.30 13.70 -1.93
N SER A 93 -16.78 14.09 -0.75
CA SER A 93 -18.22 14.30 -0.54
C SER A 93 -18.76 15.32 -1.54
N ASN A 94 -19.82 14.94 -2.25
CA ASN A 94 -20.45 15.77 -3.30
C ASN A 94 -19.52 16.15 -4.47
N SER A 95 -18.40 15.44 -4.65
CA SER A 95 -17.49 15.64 -5.78
C SER A 95 -17.68 14.52 -6.80
N GLN A 96 -17.58 14.84 -8.09
CA GLN A 96 -17.64 13.85 -9.17
C GLN A 96 -16.23 13.52 -9.64
N VAL A 97 -15.86 12.24 -9.59
CA VAL A 97 -14.60 11.78 -10.18
C VAL A 97 -14.75 11.75 -11.69
N LEU A 98 -14.07 12.66 -12.39
CA LEU A 98 -14.18 12.77 -13.85
C LEU A 98 -13.27 11.77 -14.58
N PHE A 99 -12.00 11.67 -14.16
CA PHE A 99 -11.07 10.66 -14.67
C PHE A 99 -9.83 10.52 -13.76
N SER A 100 -9.12 9.40 -13.91
CA SER A 100 -7.83 9.19 -13.27
C SER A 100 -6.69 9.42 -14.28
N LYS A 101 -5.67 10.19 -13.91
CA LYS A 101 -4.43 10.36 -14.69
C LYS A 101 -3.25 9.88 -13.87
N GLN A 102 -2.51 8.90 -14.38
CA GLN A 102 -1.27 8.40 -13.75
C GLN A 102 -1.47 7.93 -12.29
N GLY A 103 -2.66 7.38 -11.98
CA GLY A 103 -3.01 6.94 -10.63
C GLY A 103 -3.49 8.04 -9.68
N TRP A 104 -3.67 9.27 -10.17
CA TRP A 104 -4.29 10.37 -9.42
C TRP A 104 -5.73 10.60 -9.88
N ILE A 105 -6.62 10.83 -8.92
CA ILE A 105 -8.00 11.24 -9.17
C ILE A 105 -7.95 12.71 -9.60
N LEU A 106 -8.48 13.03 -10.79
CA LEU A 106 -8.81 14.39 -11.14
C LEU A 106 -10.29 14.63 -10.76
N MET A 107 -10.50 15.58 -9.86
CA MET A 107 -11.82 16.08 -9.47
C MET A 107 -12.26 17.20 -10.42
#